data_AF-A0A6I0DZ23-F1
#
_entry.id   AF-A0A6I0DZ23-F1
#
_cell.length_a   1.000
_cell.length_b   1.000
_cell.length_c   1.000
_cell.angle_alpha   90.00
_cell.angle_beta   90.00
_cell.angle_gamma   90.00
#
_symmetry.space_group_name_H-M   'P 1'
#
loop_
_entity.id
_entity.type
_entity.pdbx_description
1 polymer ?
#
loop_
_entity_poly.entity_id
_entity_poly.type
_entity_poly.pdbx_seq_one_letter_code
_entity_poly.pdbx_strand_id
1 'polypeptide(L)'
;MTGIQNIAMSGYKHVKLDVLKEISEGSNDLMRDLIFLYISQIPVFIEQLDYYYKNEDYISLGKLAHKIKSSVSMMGISELSSDMKKLEQLAQAKKDTQKYP
;
A
#
# COMPACT_ATOMS: atom_id res chain seq x y z
N MET A 1 9.78 29.88 35.78
CA MET A 1 8.74 30.28 34.82
C MET A 1 9.08 29.65 33.48
N THR A 2 8.07 29.03 32.91
CA THR A 2 8.04 28.03 31.84
C THR A 2 8.51 28.52 30.48
N GLY A 3 9.03 27.60 29.66
CA GLY A 3 9.32 27.85 28.24
C GLY A 3 9.65 26.59 27.46
N ILE A 4 8.86 25.53 27.65
CA ILE A 4 8.58 24.38 26.77
C ILE A 4 9.69 24.03 25.77
N GLN A 5 10.43 22.96 26.07
CA GLN A 5 11.17 22.18 25.08
C GLN A 5 10.20 21.72 23.99
N ASN A 6 10.50 22.11 22.76
CA ASN A 6 9.83 21.68 21.55
C ASN A 6 10.08 20.17 21.37
N ILE A 7 9.13 19.35 21.84
CA ILE A 7 9.18 17.89 21.72
C ILE A 7 9.00 17.58 20.24
N ALA A 8 10.07 17.12 19.58
CA ALA A 8 10.01 16.62 18.22
C ALA A 8 8.87 15.60 18.11
N MET A 9 7.91 15.85 17.23
CA MET A 9 6.85 14.92 16.90
C MET A 9 7.49 13.63 16.38
N SER A 10 7.44 12.54 17.14
CA SER A 10 7.75 11.21 16.63
C SER A 10 6.61 10.76 15.71
N GLY A 11 6.59 11.31 14.50
CA GLY A 11 5.63 10.93 13.46
C GLY A 11 5.91 9.52 12.94
N TYR A 12 4.88 8.85 12.43
CA TYR A 12 5.05 7.58 11.74
C TYR A 12 5.92 7.77 10.48
N LYS A 13 6.93 6.92 10.31
CA LYS A 13 7.91 7.03 9.21
C LYS A 13 7.34 6.65 7.85
N HIS A 14 6.51 5.61 7.80
CA HIS A 14 6.06 4.97 6.56
C HIS A 14 4.57 5.18 6.23
N VAL A 15 3.82 5.83 7.12
CA VAL A 15 2.35 5.93 7.03
C VAL A 15 1.92 7.38 7.24
N LYS A 16 1.12 7.91 6.31
CA LYS A 16 0.52 9.26 6.39
C LYS A 16 -0.96 9.20 6.05
N LEU A 17 -1.82 9.23 7.07
CA LEU A 17 -3.26 8.97 6.91
C LEU A 17 -4.08 10.16 6.38
N ASP A 18 -3.45 11.14 5.72
CA ASP A 18 -4.13 12.33 5.22
C ASP A 18 -5.28 11.97 4.25
N VAL A 19 -5.00 11.07 3.30
CA VAL A 19 -5.97 10.54 2.33
C VAL A 19 -7.09 9.77 3.02
N LEU A 20 -6.74 8.92 3.98
CA LEU A 20 -7.73 8.14 4.73
C LEU A 20 -8.65 9.07 5.55
N LYS A 21 -8.09 10.11 6.15
CA LYS A 21 -8.83 11.11 6.92
C LYS A 21 -9.82 11.87 6.04
N GLU A 22 -9.40 12.25 4.83
CA GLU A 22 -10.27 12.88 3.83
C GLU A 22 -11.43 11.97 3.43
N ILE A 23 -11.15 10.72 3.05
CA ILE A 23 -12.18 9.73 2.64
C ILE A 23 -13.14 9.40 3.79
N SER A 24 -12.64 9.41 5.02
CA SER A 24 -13.47 9.15 6.20
C SER A 24 -14.33 10.34 6.63
N GLU A 25 -14.18 11.51 6.00
CA GLU A 25 -14.83 12.78 6.40
C GLU A 25 -14.61 13.11 7.89
N GLY A 26 -13.47 12.70 8.45
CA GLY A 26 -13.15 12.87 9.87
C GLY A 26 -13.80 11.85 10.83
N SER A 27 -14.55 10.87 10.32
CA SER A 27 -15.13 9.79 11.12
C SER A 27 -14.08 8.76 11.52
N ASN A 28 -13.76 8.72 12.82
CA ASN A 28 -12.82 7.74 13.36
C ASN A 28 -13.30 6.28 13.21
N ASP A 29 -14.62 6.05 13.24
CA ASP A 29 -15.18 4.71 13.09
C ASP A 29 -14.98 4.21 11.65
N LEU A 30 -15.27 5.06 10.66
CA LEU A 30 -15.02 4.75 9.26
C LEU A 30 -13.52 4.57 8.99
N MET A 31 -12.65 5.39 9.58
CA MET A 31 -11.20 5.18 9.47
C MET A 31 -10.78 3.81 10.00
N ARG A 32 -11.29 3.40 11.16
CA ARG A 32 -10.99 2.08 11.74
C ARG A 32 -11.45 0.97 10.82
N ASP A 33 -12.68 1.05 10.32
CA ASP A 33 -13.24 0.03 9.43
C ASP A 33 -12.41 -0.13 8.15
N LEU A 34 -11.98 0.98 7.56
CA LEU A 34 -11.12 0.97 6.36
C LEU A 34 -9.72 0.42 6.65
N ILE A 35 -9.14 0.72 7.82
CA ILE A 35 -7.86 0.14 8.25
C ILE A 35 -8.00 -1.37 8.48
N PHE A 36 -9.06 -1.80 9.16
CA PHE A 36 -9.32 -3.23 9.38
C PHE A 36 -9.52 -3.97 8.06
N LEU A 37 -10.28 -3.40 7.14
CA LEU A 37 -10.46 -3.94 5.79
C LEU A 37 -9.11 -4.07 5.08
N TYR A 38 -8.27 -3.02 5.09
CA TYR A 38 -6.93 -3.06 4.51
C TYR A 38 -6.09 -4.20 5.10
N ILE A 39 -6.01 -4.31 6.43
CA ILE A 39 -5.23 -5.33 7.11
C ILE A 39 -5.72 -6.74 6.75
N SER A 40 -7.04 -6.95 6.71
CA SER A 40 -7.62 -8.25 6.33
C SER A 40 -7.29 -8.69 4.90
N GLN A 41 -6.99 -7.75 4.00
CA GLN A 41 -6.66 -8.04 2.61
C GLN A 41 -5.18 -8.42 2.40
N ILE A 42 -4.29 -7.99 3.30
CA ILE A 42 -2.84 -8.22 3.20
C ILE A 42 -2.48 -9.71 2.97
N PRO A 43 -2.94 -10.67 3.80
CA PRO A 43 -2.57 -12.08 3.59
C PRO A 43 -3.02 -12.60 2.22
N VAL A 44 -4.22 -12.22 1.78
CA VAL A 44 -4.76 -12.60 0.46
C VAL A 44 -3.91 -12.02 -0.67
N PHE A 45 -3.47 -10.76 -0.54
CA PHE A 45 -2.60 -10.14 -1.53
C PHE A 45 -1.24 -10.82 -1.63
N ILE A 46 -0.64 -11.20 -0.50
CA ILE A 46 0.64 -11.91 -0.47
C ILE A 46 0.50 -13.28 -1.16
N GLU A 47 -0.52 -14.05 -0.80
CA GLU A 47 -0.78 -15.35 -1.42
C GLU A 47 -1.01 -15.24 -2.94
N GLN A 48 -1.76 -14.24 -3.38
CA GLN A 48 -2.03 -14.03 -4.80
C GLN A 48 -0.81 -13.52 -5.57
N LEU A 49 0.02 -12.66 -4.97
CA LEU A 49 1.28 -12.22 -5.58
C LEU A 49 2.18 -13.43 -5.84
N ASP A 50 2.40 -14.25 -4.81
CA ASP A 50 3.19 -15.48 -4.91
C ASP A 50 2.62 -16.44 -5.94
N TYR A 51 1.30 -16.65 -5.94
CA TYR A 51 0.64 -17.55 -6.86
C TYR A 51 0.81 -17.10 -8.31
N TYR A 52 0.50 -15.84 -8.63
CA TYR A 52 0.60 -15.35 -10.01
C TYR A 52 2.05 -15.28 -10.48
N TYR A 53 3.00 -14.97 -9.60
CA TYR A 53 4.41 -15.01 -9.93
C TYR A 53 4.89 -16.43 -10.27
N LYS A 54 4.62 -17.41 -9.39
CA LYS A 54 5.04 -18.82 -9.59
C LYS A 54 4.43 -19.48 -10.82
N ASN A 55 3.23 -19.05 -11.22
CA ASN A 55 2.54 -19.57 -12.41
C ASN A 55 2.82 -18.74 -13.68
N GLU A 56 3.74 -17.77 -13.63
CA GLU A 56 4.06 -16.87 -14.74
C GLU A 56 2.84 -16.11 -15.31
N ASP A 57 1.78 -15.94 -14.51
CA ASP A 57 0.59 -15.17 -14.89
C ASP A 57 0.83 -13.68 -14.65
N TYR A 58 1.70 -13.10 -15.47
CA TYR A 58 2.11 -11.70 -15.35
C TYR A 58 0.95 -10.71 -15.62
N ILE A 59 -0.08 -11.13 -16.37
CA ILE A 59 -1.25 -10.29 -16.59
C ILE A 59 -2.01 -10.11 -15.27
N SER A 60 -2.29 -11.22 -14.57
CA SER A 60 -2.95 -11.16 -13.27
C SER A 60 -2.06 -10.54 -12.20
N LEU A 61 -0.75 -10.80 -12.23
CA LEU A 61 0.24 -10.18 -11.34
C LEU A 61 0.22 -8.65 -11.46
N GLY A 62 0.24 -8.11 -12.69
CA GLY A 62 0.19 -6.67 -12.93
C GLY A 62 -1.13 -6.04 -12.48
N LYS A 63 -2.26 -6.73 -12.71
CA LYS A 63 -3.59 -6.28 -12.22
C LYS A 63 -3.65 -6.27 -10.70
N LEU A 64 -3.09 -7.28 -10.05
CA LEU A 64 -3.02 -7.36 -8.60
C LEU A 64 -2.13 -6.23 -8.04
N ALA A 65 -0.97 -5.99 -8.64
CA ALA A 65 -0.09 -4.88 -8.27
C ALA A 65 -0.81 -3.52 -8.38
N HIS A 66 -1.59 -3.29 -9.43
CA HIS A 66 -2.43 -2.09 -9.55
C HIS A 66 -3.42 -1.94 -8.40
N LYS A 67 -4.08 -3.04 -8.02
CA LYS A 67 -5.03 -3.07 -6.90
C LYS A 67 -4.35 -2.76 -5.56
N ILE A 68 -3.21 -3.40 -5.29
CA ILE A 68 -2.44 -3.17 -4.06
C ILE A 68 -1.93 -1.73 -4.02
N LYS A 69 -1.44 -1.19 -5.13
CA LYS A 69 -1.00 0.22 -5.25
C LYS A 69 -2.06 1.20 -4.74
N SER A 70 -3.30 1.08 -5.20
CA SER A 70 -4.40 1.95 -4.74
C SER A 70 -4.69 1.75 -3.26
N SER A 71 -4.69 0.51 -2.80
CA SER A 71 -4.93 0.15 -1.39
C SER A 71 -3.89 0.76 -0.44
N VAL A 72 -2.60 0.61 -0.75
CA VAL A 72 -1.51 1.18 0.08
C VAL A 72 -1.42 2.71 -0.05
N SER A 73 -1.83 3.29 -1.18
CA SER A 73 -1.91 4.74 -1.35
C SER A 73 -2.99 5.37 -0.47
N MET A 74 -4.13 4.68 -0.29
CA MET A 74 -5.19 5.11 0.64
C MET A 74 -4.69 5.16 2.09
N MET A 75 -3.81 4.24 2.47
CA MET A 75 -3.11 4.23 3.77
C MET A 75 -1.92 5.21 3.83
N GLY A 76 -1.62 5.91 2.74
CA GLY A 76 -0.49 6.86 2.66
C GLY A 76 0.88 6.21 2.72
N ILE A 77 1.01 4.96 2.28
CA ILE A 77 2.28 4.22 2.24
C ILE A 77 2.92 4.41 0.88
N SER A 78 3.68 5.50 0.74
CA SER A 78 4.23 5.94 -0.55
C SER A 78 5.26 4.98 -1.15
N GLU A 79 6.08 4.36 -0.31
CA GLU A 79 7.13 3.43 -0.75
C GLU A 79 6.51 2.22 -1.44
N LEU A 80 5.55 1.54 -0.80
CA LEU A 80 4.85 0.41 -1.39
C LEU A 80 4.02 0.80 -2.62
N SER A 81 3.45 2.00 -2.67
CA SER A 81 2.74 2.49 -3.86
C SER A 81 3.69 2.58 -5.06
N SER A 82 4.91 3.07 -4.84
CA SER A 82 5.96 3.12 -5.86
C SER A 82 6.39 1.73 -6.31
N ASP A 83 6.60 0.81 -5.37
CA ASP A 83 7.01 -0.57 -5.67
C ASP A 83 5.93 -1.31 -6.48
N MET A 84 4.66 -1.17 -6.10
CA MET A 84 3.55 -1.77 -6.83
C MET A 84 3.35 -1.17 -8.21
N LYS A 85 3.56 0.14 -8.38
CA LYS A 85 3.58 0.78 -9.71
C LYS A 85 4.69 0.20 -10.59
N LYS A 86 5.88 -0.03 -10.03
CA LYS A 86 6.99 -0.64 -10.76
C LYS A 86 6.66 -2.07 -11.16
N LEU A 87 6.12 -2.88 -10.25
CA LEU A 87 5.69 -4.25 -10.53
C LEU A 87 4.61 -4.29 -11.62
N GLU A 88 3.60 -3.43 -11.54
CA GLU A 88 2.55 -3.27 -12.55
C GLU A 88 3.15 -3.02 -13.95
N GLN A 89 4.08 -2.06 -14.05
CA GLN A 89 4.72 -1.69 -15.33
C GLN A 89 5.59 -2.82 -15.89
N LEU A 90 6.37 -3.48 -15.03
CA LEU A 90 7.22 -4.60 -15.41
C LEU A 90 6.39 -5.75 -15.96
N ALA A 91 5.33 -6.14 -15.25
CA ALA A 91 4.43 -7.22 -15.61
C ALA A 91 3.67 -6.96 -16.92
N GLN A 92 3.19 -5.73 -17.14
CA GLN A 92 2.54 -5.33 -18.40
C GLN A 92 3.47 -5.40 -19.60
N ALA A 93 4.76 -5.07 -19.41
CA ALA A 93 5.74 -5.08 -20.49
C ALA A 93 6.23 -6.49 -20.85
N LYS A 94 5.95 -7.52 -20.04
CA LYS A 94 6.63 -8.84 -20.08
C LYS A 94 8.16 -8.72 -20.13
N LYS A 95 8.72 -7.65 -19.55
CA LYS A 95 10.16 -7.36 -19.52
C LYS A 95 10.72 -7.70 -18.16
N ASP A 96 12.01 -8.06 -18.13
CA ASP A 96 12.80 -8.25 -16.92
C ASP A 96 12.12 -9.16 -15.87
N THR A 97 11.63 -10.34 -16.28
CA THR A 97 10.98 -11.31 -15.38
C THR A 97 11.86 -11.72 -14.18
N GLN A 98 13.18 -11.56 -14.32
CA GLN A 98 14.17 -11.78 -13.26
C GLN A 98 14.17 -10.72 -12.14
N LYS A 99 13.46 -9.60 -12.31
CA LYS A 99 13.35 -8.50 -11.32
C LYS A 99 12.02 -8.48 -10.58
N TYR A 100 11.18 -9.48 -10.83
CA TYR A 100 9.92 -9.61 -10.13
C TYR A 100 10.26 -10.18 -8.75
N PRO A 101 9.55 -9.77 -7.69
CA PRO A 101 9.76 -10.31 -6.35
C PRO A 101 9.57 -11.84 -6.33
#